data_AF-A0A0G4M186-F1
#
_entry.id   AF-A0A0G4M186-F1
#
_cell.length_a   1.000
_cell.length_b   1.000
_cell.length_c   1.000
_cell.angle_alpha   90.00
_cell.angle_beta   90.00
_cell.angle_gamma   90.00
#
_symmetry.space_group_name_H-M   'P 1'
#
loop_
_entity.id
_entity.type
_entity.pdbx_description
1 polymer ?
#
loop_
_entity_poly.entity_id
_entity_poly.type
_entity_poly.pdbx_seq_one_letter_code
_entity_poly.pdbx_strand_id
1 'polypeptide(L)' 'MSSTPQFRLTIEDGQFRDRKGRTVVLRGINLAGDAKLPSEPDQPSHIGTDFFDGDSVKFHARPFPKDEAHIHFSRLK' A
#
# COMPACT_ATOMS: atom_id res chain seq x y z
N MET A 1 -22.82 19.09 11.89
CA MET A 1 -23.13 18.03 10.90
C MET A 1 -21.81 17.51 10.37
N SER A 2 -21.46 16.25 10.61
CA SER A 2 -20.18 15.68 10.17
C SER A 2 -20.16 15.52 8.66
N SER A 3 -19.17 16.12 7.98
CA SER A 3 -19.00 15.99 6.53
C SER A 3 -18.66 14.54 6.19
N THR A 4 -19.58 13.85 5.51
CA THR A 4 -19.31 12.50 5.03
C THR A 4 -18.11 12.51 4.08
N PRO A 5 -17.12 11.60 4.23
CA PRO A 5 -15.92 11.57 3.40
C PRO A 5 -16.24 11.58 1.91
N GLN A 6 -15.51 12.39 1.14
CA GLN A 6 -15.73 12.56 -0.29
C GLN A 6 -15.55 11.26 -1.10
N PHE A 7 -14.83 10.27 -0.55
CA PHE A 7 -14.45 9.03 -1.24
C PHE A 7 -15.22 7.79 -0.77
N ARG A 8 -16.34 7.95 -0.05
CA ARG A 8 -17.16 6.79 0.35
C ARG A 8 -17.78 6.14 -0.89
N LEU A 9 -17.56 4.84 -1.04
CA LEU A 9 -18.20 4.01 -2.07
C LEU A 9 -19.30 3.14 -1.46
N THR A 10 -20.38 2.91 -2.20
CA THR A 10 -21.41 1.91 -1.91
C THR A 10 -21.38 0.82 -2.99
N ILE A 11 -22.11 -0.28 -2.75
CA ILE A 11 -22.29 -1.35 -3.73
C ILE A 11 -23.78 -1.40 -4.08
N GLU A 12 -24.09 -1.23 -5.37
CA GLU A 12 -25.45 -1.28 -5.93
C GLU A 12 -25.40 -2.07 -7.23
N ASP A 13 -26.22 -3.11 -7.35
CA ASP A 13 -26.29 -4.01 -8.52
C ASP A 13 -24.90 -4.55 -8.95
N GLY A 14 -24.07 -4.89 -7.99
CA GLY A 14 -22.71 -5.40 -8.23
C GLY A 14 -21.70 -4.35 -8.71
N GLN A 15 -22.05 -3.06 -8.69
CA GLN A 15 -21.18 -1.96 -9.10
C GLN A 15 -20.78 -1.10 -7.90
N PHE A 16 -19.54 -0.60 -7.90
CA PHE A 16 -19.15 0.46 -6.97
C PHE A 16 -19.79 1.79 -7.38
N ARG A 17 -20.42 2.47 -6.43
CA ARG A 17 -21.07 3.77 -6.65
C ARG A 17 -20.46 4.85 -5.77
N ASP A 18 -20.33 6.06 -6.30
CA ASP A 18 -20.03 7.23 -5.51
C ASP A 18 -21.31 7.91 -4.97
N ARG A 19 -21.14 8.99 -4.21
CA ARG A 19 -22.26 9.74 -3.61
C ARG A 19 -23.19 10.42 -4.64
N LYS A 20 -22.81 10.49 -5.91
CA LYS A 20 -23.62 11.05 -7.00
C LYS A 20 -24.30 9.95 -7.82
N GLY A 21 -24.22 8.68 -7.40
CA GLY A 21 -24.77 7.53 -8.11
C GLY A 21 -23.96 7.09 -9.34
N ARG A 22 -22.76 7.66 -9.55
CA ARG A 22 -21.91 7.31 -10.69
C ARG A 22 -21.24 5.97 -10.44
N THR A 23 -21.17 5.12 -11.47
CA THR A 23 -20.34 3.91 -11.43
C THR A 23 -18.87 4.29 -11.35
N VAL A 24 -18.13 3.68 -10.42
CA VAL A 24 -16.70 3.88 -10.23
C VAL A 24 -15.95 2.61 -10.64
N VAL A 25 -14.99 2.76 -11.55
CA VAL A 25 -14.05 1.69 -11.89
C VAL A 25 -12.77 1.91 -11.09
N LEU A 26 -12.42 0.96 -10.24
CA LEU A 26 -11.20 1.02 -9.44
C LEU A 26 -10.02 0.56 -10.29
N ARG A 27 -9.10 1.49 -10.59
CA ARG A 27 -7.82 1.22 -11.24
C ARG A 27 -6.70 1.60 -10.29
N GLY A 28 -5.81 0.66 -10.02
CA GLY A 28 -4.75 0.83 -9.05
C GLY A 28 -3.63 -0.16 -9.26
N ILE A 29 -2.62 -0.05 -8.41
CA ILE A 29 -1.55 -1.02 -8.27
C ILE A 29 -1.64 -1.64 -6.87
N ASN A 30 -1.22 -2.90 -6.75
CA ASN A 30 -0.98 -3.48 -5.44
C ASN A 30 0.29 -2.87 -4.86
N LEU A 31 0.20 -2.40 -3.62
CA LEU A 31 1.35 -1.97 -2.84
C LEU A 31 1.44 -2.90 -1.62
N ALA A 32 2.04 -4.06 -1.83
CA ALA A 32 2.25 -5.02 -0.77
C ALA A 32 3.61 -4.75 -0.12
N GLY A 33 3.64 -4.73 1.22
CA GLY A 33 4.87 -4.59 2.01
C GLY A 33 5.55 -5.94 2.25
N ASP A 34 5.47 -6.87 1.30
CA ASP A 34 5.97 -8.24 1.37
C ASP A 34 7.32 -8.31 0.66
N ALA A 35 8.37 -7.80 1.28
CA ALA A 35 8.78 -8.44 2.49
C ALA A 35 8.52 -7.56 3.72
N LYS A 36 7.76 -8.08 4.70
CA LYS A 36 7.74 -7.55 6.08
C LYS A 36 9.08 -7.86 6.76
N LEU A 37 10.13 -7.62 6.02
CA LEU A 37 11.49 -7.87 6.35
C LEU A 37 12.11 -6.49 6.42
N PRO A 38 13.00 -6.29 7.39
CA PRO A 38 13.77 -5.08 7.52
C PRO A 38 14.32 -4.61 6.17
N SER A 39 14.19 -3.32 5.89
CA SER A 39 14.98 -2.64 4.87
C SER A 39 16.36 -2.28 5.39
N GLU A 40 16.50 -2.10 6.71
CA GLU A 40 17.78 -1.82 7.37
C GLU A 40 17.84 -2.56 8.73
N PRO A 41 18.84 -3.43 8.95
CA PRO A 41 19.69 -4.05 7.90
C PRO A 41 18.84 -4.84 6.88
N ASP A 42 19.41 -5.19 5.73
CA ASP A 42 18.71 -6.08 4.78
C ASP A 42 18.68 -7.50 5.36
N GLN A 43 17.54 -7.86 5.98
CA GLN A 43 17.37 -9.09 6.75
C GLN A 43 16.27 -9.97 6.14
N PRO A 44 16.55 -10.74 5.08
CA PRO A 44 15.60 -11.68 4.53
C PRO A 44 15.37 -12.88 5.48
N SER A 45 14.23 -13.56 5.34
CA SER A 45 13.77 -14.59 6.27
C SER A 45 14.60 -15.88 6.27
N HIS A 46 15.44 -16.07 5.24
CA HIS A 46 16.33 -17.22 5.15
C HIS A 46 17.67 -17.01 5.89
N ILE A 47 17.95 -15.79 6.36
CA ILE A 47 19.15 -15.48 7.14
C ILE A 47 18.78 -15.48 8.62
N GLY A 48 19.34 -16.43 9.36
CA GLY A 48 19.07 -16.61 10.80
C GLY A 48 19.92 -15.74 11.73
N THR A 49 21.01 -15.15 11.24
CA THR A 49 21.86 -14.24 12.03
C THR A 49 21.06 -13.01 12.45
N ASP A 50 21.05 -12.71 13.75
CA ASP A 50 20.40 -11.53 14.35
C ASP A 50 18.91 -11.32 13.98
N PHE A 51 18.24 -12.34 13.43
CA PHE A 51 16.82 -12.26 13.00
C PHE A 51 15.85 -11.94 14.14
N PHE A 52 16.26 -12.19 15.38
CA PHE A 52 15.47 -11.92 16.59
C PHE A 52 15.61 -10.47 17.09
N ASP A 53 16.54 -9.66 16.58
CA ASP A 53 16.67 -8.24 16.92
C ASP A 53 15.66 -7.40 16.13
N GLY A 54 14.43 -7.33 16.67
CA GLY A 54 13.35 -6.53 16.11
C GLY A 54 13.33 -5.06 16.56
N ASP A 55 14.19 -4.67 17.51
CA ASP A 55 14.18 -3.33 18.09
C ASP A 55 15.02 -2.34 17.28
N SER A 56 16.02 -2.84 16.55
CA SER A 56 16.98 -2.04 15.78
C SER A 56 16.70 -1.97 14.28
N VAL A 57 15.56 -2.49 13.80
CA VAL A 57 15.24 -2.61 12.37
C VAL A 57 14.34 -1.49 11.83
N LYS A 58 14.44 -1.21 10.53
CA LYS A 58 13.55 -0.28 9.82
C LYS A 58 12.82 -0.96 8.66
N PHE A 59 11.64 -0.47 8.31
CA PHE A 59 10.81 -1.02 7.21
C PHE A 59 10.43 0.03 6.14
N HIS A 60 10.81 1.30 6.31
CA HIS A 60 10.28 2.42 5.53
C HIS A 60 10.65 2.43 4.04
N ALA A 61 11.64 1.62 3.62
CA ALA A 61 12.06 1.52 2.23
C ALA A 61 11.43 0.32 1.49
N ARG A 62 10.47 -0.39 2.12
CA ARG A 62 9.66 -1.42 1.45
C ARG A 62 8.26 -0.88 1.10
N PRO A 63 7.67 -1.29 -0.04
CA PRO A 63 8.26 -2.13 -1.10
C PRO A 63 9.30 -1.40 -1.97
N PHE A 64 9.41 -0.08 -1.84
CA PHE A 64 10.42 0.77 -2.47
C PHE A 64 10.59 2.04 -1.63
N PRO A 65 11.73 2.75 -1.72
CA PRO A 65 11.92 4.00 -1.01
C PRO A 65 11.09 5.13 -1.62
N LYS A 66 10.84 6.18 -0.82
CA LYS A 66 9.95 7.28 -1.19
C LYS A 66 10.33 7.98 -2.50
N ASP A 67 11.63 8.14 -2.73
CA ASP A 67 12.19 8.76 -3.94
C ASP A 67 11.92 7.94 -5.20
N GLU A 68 11.75 6.62 -5.10
CA GLU A 68 11.39 5.74 -6.22
C GLU A 68 9.87 5.65 -6.48
N ALA A 69 9.02 6.17 -5.59
CA ALA A 69 7.57 6.02 -5.68
C ALA A 69 6.97 6.50 -7.01
N HIS A 70 7.55 7.54 -7.61
CA HIS A 70 7.13 8.08 -8.90
C HIS A 70 7.20 7.05 -10.04
N ILE A 71 8.17 6.13 -10.01
CA ILE A 71 8.33 5.06 -10.99
C ILE A 71 7.12 4.13 -10.96
N HIS A 72 6.62 3.81 -9.77
CA HIS A 72 5.47 2.92 -9.59
C HIS A 72 4.16 3.62 -9.99
N PHE A 73 3.98 4.89 -9.59
CA PHE A 73 2.78 5.65 -9.94
C PHE A 73 2.67 5.95 -11.44
N SER A 74 3.79 6.04 -12.17
CA SER A 74 3.77 6.22 -13.63
C SER A 74 3.07 5.09 -14.40
N ARG A 75 2.84 3.94 -13.75
CA ARG A 75 2.13 2.79 -14.33
C ARG A 75 0.61 2.93 -14.30
N LEU A 76 0.07 3.86 -13.51
CA LEU A 76 -1.36 4.13 -13.44
C LEU A 76 -1.80 4.92 -14.69
N LYS A 77 -2.80 4.41 -15.43
CA LYS A 77 -3.37 5.00 -16.66
C LYS A 77 -4.88 5.13 -16.61
#